data_AF-Q6URA7-F1
#
_entry.id   AF-Q6URA7-F1
#
_cell.length_a   1.000
_cell.length_b   1.000
_cell.length_c   1.000
_cell.angle_alpha   90.00
_cell.angle_beta   90.00
_cell.angle_gamma   90.00
#
_symmetry.space_group_name_H-M   'P 1'
#
loop_
_entity.id
_entity.type
_entity.pdbx_description
1 polymer ?
#
loop_
_entity_poly.entity_id
_entity_poly.type
_entity_poly.pdbx_seq_one_letter_code
_entity_poly.pdbx_strand_id
1 'polypeptide(L)'
;MNKKILSIFVMVMALSLLSISCNNKKTTGTGDIGGGTTENTGTTEDTGNKEPEETRTILKASDLEAWLKNIPETSPVNNAIFTFSSGNFSGDTLSVESTGASSKVSADNVKTEVLNSLKSLDKSKFKIKTTIGRSIFTGGNASGNSPLVATFEIEPANDSYVFDSNVEAIKSKIKLSLTVNDNYIWQ
;
A
#
# COMPACT_ATOMS: atom_id res chain seq x y z
N MET A 1 -5.64 9.47 -55.21
CA MET A 1 -4.69 10.53 -54.84
C MET A 1 -4.34 10.36 -53.37
N ASN A 2 -3.03 10.28 -53.10
CA ASN A 2 -2.28 10.73 -51.91
C ASN A 2 -2.74 10.32 -50.50
N LYS A 3 -1.86 9.99 -49.56
CA LYS A 3 -0.44 9.57 -49.51
C LYS A 3 -0.26 9.18 -48.03
N LYS A 4 0.32 8.01 -47.76
CA LYS A 4 0.77 7.62 -46.42
C LYS A 4 1.76 8.68 -45.92
N ILE A 5 1.52 9.27 -44.75
CA ILE A 5 2.48 10.16 -44.11
C ILE A 5 3.42 9.29 -43.26
N LEU A 6 4.66 9.28 -43.76
CA LEU A 6 5.89 8.73 -43.22
C LEU A 6 6.58 9.80 -42.37
N SER A 7 7.49 9.35 -41.49
CA SER A 7 8.71 10.04 -41.01
C SER A 7 8.59 10.75 -39.65
N ILE A 8 9.09 10.15 -38.57
CA ILE A 8 10.47 10.23 -38.00
C ILE A 8 10.76 11.57 -37.30
N PHE A 9 10.99 11.49 -35.99
CA PHE A 9 12.03 12.28 -35.32
C PHE A 9 12.81 11.36 -34.37
N VAL A 10 13.89 10.81 -34.89
CA VAL A 10 15.04 10.36 -34.10
C VAL A 10 15.82 11.63 -33.76
N MET A 11 15.97 11.95 -32.48
CA MET A 11 16.97 12.91 -32.02
C MET A 11 17.56 12.48 -30.68
N VAL A 12 18.63 11.69 -30.79
CA VAL A 12 19.91 11.81 -30.08
C VAL A 12 19.90 12.59 -28.76
N MET A 13 20.19 11.88 -27.67
CA MET A 13 21.09 12.37 -26.63
C MET A 13 21.95 11.18 -26.17
N ALA A 14 22.98 10.89 -26.97
CA ALA A 14 24.14 10.17 -26.51
C ALA A 14 25.00 11.13 -25.69
N LEU A 15 24.89 11.07 -24.36
CA LEU A 15 25.91 11.47 -23.39
C LEU A 15 25.57 10.67 -22.13
N SER A 16 26.23 9.55 -21.85
CA SER A 16 27.43 9.60 -21.02
C SER A 16 28.22 8.29 -21.17
N LEU A 17 29.24 8.29 -22.02
CA LEU A 17 30.43 7.48 -21.74
C LEU A 17 31.36 8.37 -20.92
N LEU A 18 31.75 7.89 -19.73
CA LEU A 18 33.08 7.98 -19.12
C LEU A 18 32.97 7.86 -17.59
N SER A 19 33.11 6.63 -17.10
CA SER A 19 33.77 6.35 -15.82
C SER A 19 34.77 5.25 -16.13
N ILE A 20 35.89 5.63 -16.74
CA ILE A 20 37.19 5.70 -16.07
C ILE A 20 37.46 4.40 -15.30
N SER A 21 38.14 3.51 -16.01
CA SER A 21 39.12 2.57 -15.50
C SER A 21 39.73 2.99 -14.16
N CYS A 22 39.52 2.18 -13.13
CA CYS A 22 40.49 1.96 -12.07
C CYS A 22 40.83 0.48 -12.06
N ASN A 23 41.71 0.13 -12.99
CA ASN A 23 42.54 -1.06 -12.92
C ASN A 23 43.51 -0.91 -11.73
N ASN A 24 43.09 -1.28 -10.52
CA ASN A 24 44.04 -1.48 -9.42
C ASN A 24 44.40 -2.96 -9.32
N LYS A 25 45.41 -3.32 -10.13
CA LYS A 25 46.29 -4.45 -9.87
C LYS A 25 46.88 -4.30 -8.47
N LYS A 26 46.46 -5.15 -7.53
CA LYS A 26 47.25 -5.50 -6.36
C LYS A 26 47.67 -6.97 -6.48
N THR A 27 48.88 -7.18 -7.02
CA THR A 27 49.73 -8.32 -6.65
C THR A 27 50.07 -8.14 -5.17
N THR A 28 50.07 -9.13 -4.28
CA THR A 28 50.86 -10.38 -4.30
C THR A 28 50.29 -11.35 -3.26
N GLY A 29 50.35 -12.67 -3.52
CA GLY A 29 50.05 -13.71 -2.53
C GLY A 29 49.94 -15.11 -3.14
N THR A 30 51.08 -15.78 -3.23
CA THR A 30 51.43 -17.11 -3.77
C THR A 30 50.47 -18.28 -3.48
N GLY A 31 50.26 -19.16 -4.46
CA GLY A 31 49.66 -20.49 -4.28
C GLY A 31 49.44 -21.31 -5.57
N ASP A 32 50.50 -22.00 -5.99
CA ASP A 32 50.60 -23.26 -6.78
C ASP A 32 49.73 -23.64 -8.00
N ILE A 33 50.46 -23.82 -9.12
CA ILE A 33 50.62 -24.99 -10.03
C ILE A 33 49.40 -25.71 -10.64
N GLY A 34 49.39 -25.68 -11.99
CA GLY A 34 48.72 -26.63 -12.91
C GLY A 34 48.00 -25.85 -14.02
N GLY A 35 48.37 -25.81 -15.29
CA GLY A 35 48.94 -26.82 -16.18
C GLY A 35 47.92 -27.07 -17.30
N GLY A 36 48.18 -26.61 -18.54
CA GLY A 36 47.40 -27.03 -19.73
C GLY A 36 47.05 -25.95 -20.75
N THR A 37 47.82 -25.93 -21.84
CA THR A 37 47.46 -25.75 -23.27
C THR A 37 46.38 -24.74 -23.71
N THR A 38 46.79 -23.82 -24.58
CA THR A 38 45.93 -23.03 -25.50
C THR A 38 45.15 -23.91 -26.48
N GLU A 39 43.84 -23.70 -26.59
CA GLU A 39 43.14 -23.74 -27.87
C GLU A 39 41.79 -23.01 -27.81
N ASN A 40 41.45 -22.43 -28.95
CA ASN A 40 40.43 -21.41 -29.18
C ASN A 40 39.12 -22.08 -29.59
N THR A 41 38.05 -21.92 -28.81
CA THR A 41 36.68 -22.26 -29.24
C THR A 41 35.72 -21.14 -28.89
N GLY A 42 35.29 -20.44 -29.95
CA GLY A 42 33.87 -20.18 -30.25
C GLY A 42 33.02 -19.57 -29.15
N THR A 43 32.65 -18.31 -29.37
CA THR A 43 31.45 -17.63 -28.93
C THR A 43 30.35 -18.53 -28.35
N THR A 44 30.05 -18.34 -27.07
CA THR A 44 28.66 -18.30 -26.62
C THR A 44 28.62 -17.16 -25.62
N GLU A 45 28.25 -15.97 -26.11
CA GLU A 45 27.61 -15.00 -25.24
C GLU A 45 26.43 -15.75 -24.63
N ASP A 46 26.51 -16.06 -23.35
CA ASP A 46 25.31 -16.28 -22.56
C ASP A 46 24.59 -14.92 -22.54
N THR A 47 23.88 -14.62 -23.63
CA THR A 47 22.68 -13.78 -23.56
C THR A 47 21.67 -14.59 -22.74
N GLY A 48 21.98 -14.77 -21.46
CA GLY A 48 21.01 -15.09 -20.47
C GLY A 48 19.98 -13.98 -20.64
N ASN A 49 18.83 -14.34 -21.18
CA ASN A 49 17.62 -13.57 -21.03
C ASN A 49 17.48 -13.37 -19.52
N LYS A 50 18.08 -12.31 -18.97
CA LYS A 50 17.58 -11.70 -17.76
C LYS A 50 16.20 -11.23 -18.17
N GLU A 51 15.22 -12.07 -17.86
CA GLU A 51 13.85 -11.65 -17.69
C GLU A 51 13.92 -10.29 -16.98
N PRO A 52 13.36 -9.22 -17.57
CA PRO A 52 13.45 -7.91 -16.98
C PRO A 52 12.95 -8.04 -15.54
N GLU A 53 13.79 -7.70 -14.55
CA GLU A 53 13.35 -7.73 -13.16
C GLU A 53 12.10 -6.85 -13.09
N GLU A 54 10.95 -7.48 -12.81
CA GLU A 54 9.69 -6.75 -12.72
C GLU A 54 9.85 -5.68 -11.64
N THR A 55 9.84 -4.42 -12.06
CA THR A 55 9.94 -3.30 -11.14
C THR A 55 8.63 -3.21 -10.35
N ARG A 56 8.65 -3.72 -9.11
CA ARG A 56 7.52 -3.59 -8.19
C ARG A 56 7.32 -2.14 -7.79
N THR A 57 6.05 -1.73 -7.68
CA THR A 57 5.68 -0.41 -7.15
C THR A 57 5.67 -0.45 -5.63
N ILE A 58 6.40 0.48 -5.00
CA ILE A 58 6.46 0.60 -3.54
C ILE A 58 5.24 1.41 -3.06
N LEU A 59 4.45 0.82 -2.17
CA LEU A 59 3.33 1.46 -1.47
C LEU A 59 3.83 2.11 -0.17
N LYS A 60 3.62 3.42 -0.05
CA LYS A 60 4.07 4.22 1.09
C LYS A 60 2.95 4.42 2.11
N ALA A 61 3.31 4.89 3.30
CA ALA A 61 2.33 5.26 4.33
C ALA A 61 1.31 6.29 3.82
N SER A 62 1.74 7.27 3.02
CA SER A 62 0.84 8.26 2.42
C SER A 62 -0.19 7.64 1.45
N ASP A 63 0.18 6.57 0.74
CA ASP A 63 -0.74 5.86 -0.15
C ASP A 63 -1.81 5.12 0.66
N LEU A 64 -1.42 4.53 1.79
CA LEU A 64 -2.33 3.87 2.73
C LEU A 64 -3.29 4.86 3.37
N GLU A 65 -2.78 6.01 3.83
CA GLU A 65 -3.61 7.07 4.41
C GLU A 65 -4.64 7.59 3.40
N ALA A 66 -4.21 7.87 2.17
CA ALA A 66 -5.09 8.30 1.09
C ALA A 66 -6.15 7.23 0.76
N TRP A 67 -5.75 5.96 0.74
CA TRP A 67 -6.65 4.85 0.48
C TRP A 67 -7.73 4.71 1.55
N LEU A 68 -7.37 4.75 2.84
CA LEU A 68 -8.33 4.68 3.95
C LEU A 68 -9.23 5.93 4.02
N LYS A 69 -8.74 7.12 3.63
CA LYS A 69 -9.57 8.33 3.51
C LYS A 69 -10.60 8.25 2.38
N ASN A 70 -10.43 7.33 1.43
CA ASN A 70 -11.38 7.06 0.36
C ASN A 70 -12.43 6.00 0.75
N ILE A 71 -12.48 5.55 2.01
CA ILE A 71 -13.59 4.73 2.49
C ILE A 71 -14.89 5.54 2.33
N PRO A 72 -15.92 5.00 1.65
CA PRO A 72 -17.21 5.68 1.53
C PRO A 72 -17.79 5.98 2.90
N GLU A 73 -18.43 7.15 3.04
CA GLU A 73 -19.14 7.47 4.27
C GLU A 73 -20.22 6.42 4.58
N THR A 74 -20.50 6.22 5.86
CA THR A 74 -21.52 5.27 6.30
C THR A 74 -22.92 5.78 5.96
N SER A 75 -23.87 4.89 5.67
CA SER A 75 -25.28 5.29 5.69
C SER A 75 -25.64 5.81 7.09
N PRO A 76 -26.57 6.76 7.22
CA PRO A 76 -26.93 7.33 8.52
C PRO A 76 -27.48 6.28 9.48
N VAL A 77 -26.94 6.22 10.71
CA VAL A 77 -27.50 5.45 11.82
C VAL A 77 -27.96 6.44 12.90
N ASN A 78 -29.26 6.62 13.07
CA ASN A 78 -29.81 7.66 13.98
C ASN A 78 -29.24 9.06 13.67
N ASN A 79 -29.14 9.37 12.37
CA ASN A 79 -28.52 10.58 11.81
C ASN A 79 -27.00 10.70 12.01
N ALA A 80 -26.34 9.76 12.70
CA ALA A 80 -24.89 9.71 12.78
C ALA A 80 -24.29 9.23 11.45
N ILE A 81 -23.45 10.08 10.85
CA ILE A 81 -22.72 9.78 9.60
C ILE A 81 -21.22 9.88 9.90
N PHE A 82 -20.46 8.85 9.52
CA PHE A 82 -19.01 8.83 9.63
C PHE A 82 -18.36 9.06 8.28
N THR A 83 -17.71 10.22 8.13
CA THR A 83 -17.04 10.64 6.90
C THR A 83 -15.53 10.42 7.05
N PHE A 84 -15.00 9.37 6.42
CA PHE A 84 -13.60 8.96 6.60
C PHE A 84 -12.59 9.94 5.99
N SER A 85 -12.99 10.69 4.96
CA SER A 85 -12.13 11.69 4.30
C SER A 85 -11.76 12.86 5.22
N SER A 86 -12.59 13.17 6.21
CA SER A 86 -12.32 14.18 7.25
C SER A 86 -11.59 13.63 8.47
N GLY A 87 -11.26 12.34 8.48
CA GLY A 87 -10.60 11.69 9.62
C GLY A 87 -9.15 12.13 9.81
N ASN A 88 -8.68 12.02 11.05
CA ASN A 88 -7.32 12.33 11.45
C ASN A 88 -6.50 11.04 11.62
N PHE A 89 -5.31 11.00 11.01
CA PHE A 89 -4.37 9.90 11.18
C PHE A 89 -3.44 10.13 12.36
N SER A 90 -3.27 9.09 13.18
CA SER A 90 -2.24 9.03 14.20
C SER A 90 -1.69 7.60 14.27
N GLY A 91 -0.44 7.41 13.82
CA GLY A 91 0.18 6.10 13.73
C GLY A 91 -0.59 5.15 12.79
N ASP A 92 -1.11 4.05 13.35
CA ASP A 92 -1.88 3.02 12.63
C ASP A 92 -3.39 3.28 12.61
N THR A 93 -3.85 4.41 13.15
CA THR A 93 -5.27 4.67 13.45
C THR A 93 -5.81 5.87 12.66
N LEU A 94 -6.93 5.65 11.96
CA LEU A 94 -7.78 6.71 11.41
C LEU A 94 -8.93 6.99 12.38
N SER A 95 -8.94 8.17 12.97
CA SER A 95 -9.98 8.61 13.90
C SER A 95 -11.03 9.46 13.18
N VAL A 96 -12.30 9.12 13.35
CA VAL A 96 -13.45 9.79 12.72
C VAL A 96 -14.51 10.09 13.78
N GLU A 97 -14.99 11.32 13.81
CA GLU A 97 -16.14 11.71 14.61
C GLU A 97 -17.41 11.73 13.74
N SER A 98 -18.53 11.29 14.31
CA SER A 98 -19.81 11.34 13.61
C SER A 98 -20.29 12.77 13.42
N THR A 99 -20.95 13.05 12.30
CA THR A 99 -21.77 14.25 12.13
C THR A 99 -23.26 13.90 12.24
N GLY A 100 -24.10 14.88 12.62
CA GLY A 100 -25.56 14.79 12.51
C GLY A 100 -26.29 13.94 13.55
N ALA A 101 -25.60 13.25 14.47
CA ALA A 101 -26.25 12.40 15.47
C ALA A 101 -27.29 13.17 16.29
N SER A 102 -28.46 12.56 16.52
CA SER A 102 -29.59 13.19 17.21
C SER A 102 -30.13 12.40 18.40
N SER A 103 -29.58 11.21 18.68
CA SER A 103 -29.99 10.32 19.78
C SER A 103 -28.92 9.24 20.04
N LYS A 104 -29.25 8.23 20.85
CA LYS A 104 -28.38 7.06 21.03
C LYS A 104 -28.13 6.36 19.69
N VAL A 105 -26.87 6.04 19.42
CA VAL A 105 -26.44 5.43 18.15
C VAL A 105 -26.15 3.95 18.38
N SER A 106 -26.79 3.06 17.63
CA SER A 106 -26.53 1.62 17.77
C SER A 106 -25.14 1.27 17.28
N ALA A 107 -24.29 0.77 18.18
CA ALA A 107 -22.94 0.34 17.82
C ALA A 107 -23.00 -0.79 16.78
N ASP A 108 -23.95 -1.70 16.90
CA ASP A 108 -24.10 -2.84 16.00
C ASP A 108 -24.54 -2.46 14.58
N ASN A 109 -25.41 -1.45 14.45
CA ASN A 109 -25.76 -0.92 13.13
C ASN A 109 -24.58 -0.18 12.51
N VAL A 110 -23.85 0.62 13.29
CA VAL A 110 -22.64 1.30 12.78
C VAL A 110 -21.57 0.30 12.35
N LYS A 111 -21.34 -0.78 13.12
CA LYS A 111 -20.44 -1.88 12.69
C LYS A 111 -20.84 -2.41 11.32
N THR A 112 -22.14 -2.61 11.08
CA THR A 112 -22.66 -3.12 9.81
C THR A 112 -22.39 -2.14 8.67
N GLU A 113 -22.65 -0.86 8.86
CA GLU A 113 -22.39 0.17 7.85
C GLU A 113 -20.90 0.33 7.55
N VAL A 114 -20.03 0.35 8.57
CA VAL A 114 -18.58 0.40 8.37
C VAL A 114 -18.07 -0.80 7.58
N LEU A 115 -18.60 -2.00 7.85
CA LEU A 115 -18.27 -3.20 7.08
C LEU A 115 -18.70 -3.07 5.61
N ASN A 116 -19.85 -2.45 5.34
CA ASN A 116 -20.32 -2.20 3.97
C ASN A 116 -19.44 -1.18 3.24
N SER A 117 -19.04 -0.10 3.91
CA SER A 117 -18.08 0.87 3.37
C SER A 117 -16.73 0.22 3.06
N LEU A 118 -16.18 -0.59 3.98
CA LEU A 118 -14.93 -1.32 3.76
C LEU A 118 -15.01 -2.34 2.60
N LYS A 119 -16.16 -2.99 2.40
CA LYS A 119 -16.36 -3.90 1.25
C LYS A 119 -16.31 -3.16 -0.09
N SER A 120 -16.80 -1.92 -0.09
CA SER A 120 -16.93 -1.05 -1.27
C SER A 120 -15.66 -0.28 -1.60
N LEU A 121 -14.67 -0.28 -0.72
CA LEU A 121 -13.38 0.37 -0.94
C LEU A 121 -12.66 -0.24 -2.14
N ASP A 122 -12.01 0.60 -2.97
CA ASP A 122 -11.20 0.16 -4.11
C ASP A 122 -10.10 -0.81 -3.65
N LYS A 123 -9.83 -1.85 -4.44
CA LYS A 123 -8.86 -2.90 -4.10
C LYS A 123 -7.72 -3.00 -5.13
N SER A 124 -7.49 -1.94 -5.90
CA SER A 124 -6.47 -1.92 -6.95
C SER A 124 -5.04 -2.03 -6.42
N LYS A 125 -4.73 -1.38 -5.29
CA LYS A 125 -3.39 -1.32 -4.67
C LYS A 125 -3.30 -2.04 -3.33
N PHE A 126 -4.31 -1.86 -2.49
CA PHE A 126 -4.40 -2.43 -1.16
C PHE A 126 -5.58 -3.38 -1.07
N LYS A 127 -5.45 -4.42 -0.25
CA LYS A 127 -6.51 -5.36 0.04
C LYS A 127 -6.56 -5.62 1.53
N ILE A 128 -7.76 -5.73 2.08
CA ILE A 128 -7.96 -6.18 3.47
C ILE A 128 -7.79 -7.70 3.47
N LYS A 129 -6.84 -8.20 4.26
CA LYS A 129 -6.30 -9.57 4.19
C LYS A 129 -7.41 -10.62 4.19
N THR A 130 -8.15 -10.80 5.28
CA THR A 130 -9.36 -11.66 5.30
C THR A 130 -10.18 -11.47 6.58
N THR A 131 -10.75 -10.28 6.82
CA THR A 131 -11.69 -10.12 7.96
C THR A 131 -12.61 -8.92 7.78
N ILE A 132 -13.65 -9.04 6.94
CA ILE A 132 -14.74 -8.05 6.93
C ILE A 132 -15.94 -8.64 7.67
N GLY A 133 -15.74 -8.94 8.96
CA GLY A 133 -16.74 -9.50 9.86
C GLY A 133 -16.85 -8.70 11.16
N ARG A 134 -17.94 -8.87 11.91
CA ARG A 134 -18.20 -8.11 13.15
C ARG A 134 -17.15 -8.34 14.25
N SER A 135 -16.38 -9.43 14.17
CA SER A 135 -15.31 -9.77 15.12
C SER A 135 -14.12 -8.80 15.11
N ILE A 136 -14.00 -7.94 14.10
CA ILE A 136 -12.94 -6.91 14.05
C ILE A 136 -13.22 -5.71 14.97
N PHE A 137 -14.42 -5.62 15.54
CA PHE A 137 -14.83 -4.45 16.31
C PHE A 137 -14.74 -4.67 17.81
N THR A 138 -14.26 -3.63 18.50
CA THR A 138 -14.25 -3.51 19.97
C THR A 138 -14.78 -2.15 20.38
N GLY A 139 -15.17 -2.01 21.66
CA GLY A 139 -15.72 -0.75 22.18
C GLY A 139 -17.16 -0.47 21.74
N GLY A 140 -17.53 0.81 21.76
CA GLY A 140 -18.92 1.23 21.49
C GLY A 140 -19.89 0.87 22.61
N ASN A 141 -19.47 0.95 23.87
CA ASN A 141 -20.33 0.64 25.01
C ASN A 141 -21.20 1.84 25.41
N ALA A 142 -22.39 1.56 25.94
CA ALA A 142 -23.32 2.60 26.43
C ALA A 142 -22.82 3.32 27.70
N SER A 143 -21.76 2.81 28.32
CA SER A 143 -21.13 3.37 29.51
C SER A 143 -19.86 4.13 29.12
N GLY A 144 -19.99 5.45 28.96
CA GLY A 144 -18.90 6.37 28.64
C GLY A 144 -18.71 6.62 27.14
N ASN A 145 -17.71 7.45 26.81
CA ASN A 145 -17.41 7.86 25.44
C ASN A 145 -16.38 6.93 24.78
N SER A 146 -16.44 5.62 25.07
CA SER A 146 -15.48 4.67 24.48
C SER A 146 -15.69 4.63 22.97
N PRO A 147 -14.65 4.83 22.14
CA PRO A 147 -14.80 4.75 20.71
C PRO A 147 -15.20 3.33 20.29
N LEU A 148 -15.90 3.23 19.17
CA LEU A 148 -16.05 1.98 18.44
C LEU A 148 -14.81 1.82 17.56
N VAL A 149 -14.06 0.72 17.73
CA VAL A 149 -12.78 0.52 17.05
C VAL A 149 -12.82 -0.73 16.18
N ALA A 150 -12.59 -0.58 14.87
CA ALA A 150 -12.35 -1.68 13.94
C ALA A 150 -10.85 -1.91 13.80
N THR A 151 -10.36 -3.15 13.94
CA THR A 151 -8.93 -3.49 13.73
C THR A 151 -8.78 -4.57 12.67
N PHE A 152 -7.98 -4.31 11.63
CA PHE A 152 -7.79 -5.25 10.52
C PHE A 152 -6.37 -5.20 9.95
N GLU A 153 -6.03 -6.25 9.19
CA GLU A 153 -4.78 -6.35 8.46
C GLU A 153 -4.95 -5.99 6.99
N ILE A 154 -3.90 -5.43 6.40
CA ILE A 154 -3.82 -5.14 4.97
C ILE A 154 -2.70 -5.92 4.30
N GLU A 155 -2.87 -6.18 3.01
CA GLU A 155 -1.89 -6.77 2.11
C GLU A 155 -1.87 -5.99 0.77
N PRO A 156 -0.77 -6.09 -0.01
CA PRO A 156 -0.78 -5.60 -1.38
C PRO A 156 -1.84 -6.33 -2.20
N ALA A 157 -2.47 -5.65 -3.15
CA ALA A 157 -3.54 -6.25 -3.94
C ALA A 157 -3.06 -7.36 -4.89
N ASN A 158 -1.79 -7.32 -5.31
CA ASN A 158 -1.13 -8.28 -6.19
C ASN A 158 0.40 -8.13 -6.09
N ASP A 159 1.13 -9.01 -6.78
CA ASP A 159 2.61 -9.09 -6.73
C ASP A 159 3.34 -7.91 -7.40
N SER A 160 2.62 -7.04 -8.11
CA SER A 160 3.17 -5.80 -8.67
C SER A 160 3.41 -4.73 -7.60
N TYR A 161 2.91 -4.94 -6.37
CA TYR A 161 3.03 -4.01 -5.25
C TYR A 161 3.78 -4.61 -4.07
N VAL A 162 4.60 -3.79 -3.41
CA VAL A 162 5.27 -4.13 -2.15
C VAL A 162 5.16 -2.97 -1.18
N PHE A 163 5.03 -3.26 0.12
CA PHE A 163 5.02 -2.22 1.14
C PHE A 163 6.43 -1.67 1.40
N ASP A 164 6.51 -0.37 1.70
CA ASP A 164 7.70 0.18 2.34
C ASP A 164 7.84 -0.32 3.80
N SER A 165 8.98 -0.04 4.42
CA SER A 165 9.25 -0.44 5.81
C SER A 165 8.27 0.13 6.83
N ASN A 166 7.68 1.31 6.57
CA ASN A 166 6.75 1.95 7.49
C ASN A 166 5.39 1.28 7.45
N VAL A 167 4.88 0.99 6.24
CA VAL A 167 3.64 0.25 6.03
C VAL A 167 3.80 -1.18 6.53
N GLU A 168 4.93 -1.83 6.27
CA GLU A 168 5.27 -3.14 6.84
C GLU A 168 5.17 -3.16 8.37
N ALA A 169 5.64 -2.11 9.04
CA ALA A 169 5.58 -2.02 10.51
C ALA A 169 4.15 -1.94 11.07
N ILE A 170 3.20 -1.35 10.32
CA ILE A 170 1.85 -1.05 10.82
C ILE A 170 0.73 -1.92 10.21
N LYS A 171 0.99 -2.62 9.09
CA LYS A 171 -0.04 -3.36 8.34
C LYS A 171 -0.81 -4.41 9.14
N SER A 172 -0.25 -4.87 10.27
CA SER A 172 -0.84 -5.88 11.14
C SER A 172 -1.88 -5.34 12.14
N LYS A 173 -2.01 -4.01 12.27
CA LYS A 173 -2.82 -3.38 13.34
C LYS A 173 -3.58 -2.14 12.88
N ILE A 174 -3.92 -2.02 11.60
CA ILE A 174 -4.65 -0.84 11.10
C ILE A 174 -5.98 -0.69 11.84
N LYS A 175 -6.28 0.52 12.32
CA LYS A 175 -7.50 0.81 13.09
C LYS A 175 -8.34 1.91 12.47
N LEU A 176 -9.66 1.72 12.55
CA LEU A 176 -10.64 2.81 12.42
C LEU A 176 -11.20 3.06 13.82
N SER A 177 -11.05 4.27 14.34
CA SER A 177 -11.60 4.69 15.63
C SER A 177 -12.76 5.65 15.40
N LEU A 178 -13.97 5.24 15.76
CA LEU A 178 -15.20 5.98 15.52
C LEU A 178 -15.73 6.51 16.86
N THR A 179 -15.99 7.81 16.92
CA THR A 179 -16.54 8.48 18.10
C THR A 179 -17.87 9.13 17.73
N VAL A 180 -18.91 8.93 18.54
CA VAL A 180 -20.15 9.70 18.39
C VAL A 180 -19.93 11.06 19.03
N ASN A 181 -20.41 12.14 18.41
CA ASN A 181 -20.18 13.49 18.91
C ASN A 181 -20.69 13.67 20.36
N ASP A 182 -20.05 14.61 21.07
CA ASP A 182 -19.96 14.71 22.55
C ASP A 182 -21.25 14.66 23.39
N ASN A 183 -22.42 14.72 22.76
CA ASN A 183 -23.72 14.68 23.44
C ASN A 183 -24.42 13.32 23.37
N TYR A 184 -23.86 12.34 22.66
CA TYR A 184 -24.49 11.03 22.49
C TYR A 184 -23.55 9.88 22.83
N ILE A 185 -24.17 8.79 23.24
CA ILE A 185 -23.50 7.55 23.59
C ILE A 185 -23.99 6.42 22.70
N TRP A 186 -23.18 5.38 22.63
CA TRP A 186 -23.56 4.14 21.98
C TRP A 186 -24.73 3.46 22.71
N GLN A 187 -25.50 2.66 21.98
CA GLN A 187 -26.46 1.70 22.53
C GLN A 187 -26.18 0.29 22.02
#